data_AF-A0A0C9RBN8-F1
#
_entry.id   AF-A0A0C9RBN8-F1
#
_cell.length_a   1.000
_cell.length_b   1.000
_cell.length_c   1.000
_cell.angle_alpha   90.00
_cell.angle_beta   90.00
_cell.angle_gamma   90.00
#
_symmetry.space_group_name_H-M   'P 1'
#
loop_
_entity.id
_entity.type
_entity.pdbx_description
1 polymer ?
#
loop_
_entity_poly.entity_id
_entity_poly.type
_entity_poly.pdbx_seq_one_letter_code
_entity_poly.pdbx_strand_id
1 'polypeptide(L)'
;MIDPLKHPDFFSVHEFFTIKDLFDARVHFGHKIGSLDDRMKPYIYGSRLGHLIFDLDKTAEHLRDALNFTAHIAFQGGLIMFICRKPQVTHLVEKTAKECNEFAFTRYWKNGTFTNSTRLFQAVTRLPDLCIFINTQNDVLFESLAVRDAAKMCIPSVGIVDTNCNPNLITYPVPGNDDSPVALALYCRLFKEAILRGKGAREKLENFRE
;
A
#
# COMPACT_ATOMS: atom_id res chain seq x y z
N MET A 1 -27.16 14.51 3.11
CA MET A 1 -25.78 14.09 3.40
C MET A 1 -25.27 13.36 2.17
N ILE A 2 -24.16 13.78 1.58
CA ILE A 2 -23.62 13.14 0.37
C ILE A 2 -23.00 11.81 0.82
N ASP A 3 -23.48 10.71 0.23
CA ASP A 3 -22.95 9.37 0.51
C ASP A 3 -21.69 9.15 -0.34
N PRO A 4 -20.49 9.08 0.28
CA PRO A 4 -19.24 8.97 -0.47
C PRO A 4 -19.17 7.67 -1.28
N LEU A 5 -19.90 6.62 -0.91
CA LEU A 5 -19.87 5.34 -1.61
C LEU A 5 -20.66 5.34 -2.93
N LYS A 6 -21.51 6.36 -3.16
CA LYS A 6 -22.26 6.50 -4.42
C LYS A 6 -21.44 7.16 -5.53
N HIS A 7 -20.27 7.70 -5.20
CA HIS A 7 -19.40 8.39 -6.13
C HIS A 7 -18.15 7.54 -6.35
N PRO A 8 -17.86 7.11 -7.60
CA PRO A 8 -16.74 6.21 -7.87
C PRO A 8 -15.38 6.82 -7.49
N ASP A 9 -15.23 8.14 -7.65
CA ASP A 9 -14.04 8.87 -7.23
C ASP A 9 -14.42 10.11 -6.41
N PHE A 10 -14.95 9.87 -5.21
CA PHE A 10 -15.37 10.92 -4.29
C PHE A 10 -14.23 11.85 -3.86
N PHE A 11 -13.01 11.31 -3.74
CA PHE A 11 -11.83 12.06 -3.29
C PHE A 11 -10.98 12.60 -4.43
N SER A 12 -11.40 12.43 -5.69
CA SER A 12 -10.64 12.84 -6.89
C SER A 12 -9.22 12.27 -6.93
N VAL A 13 -9.04 11.00 -6.57
CA VAL A 13 -7.73 10.33 -6.54
C VAL A 13 -7.11 10.21 -7.93
N HIS A 14 -7.90 10.30 -9.01
CA HIS A 14 -7.38 10.32 -10.38
C HIS A 14 -6.46 11.51 -10.66
N GLU A 15 -6.57 12.61 -9.90
CA GLU A 15 -5.75 13.82 -10.06
C GLU A 15 -4.35 13.67 -9.45
N PHE A 16 -4.13 12.66 -8.60
CA PHE A 16 -2.90 12.56 -7.79
C PHE A 16 -1.65 12.22 -8.61
N PHE A 17 -1.83 11.51 -9.73
CA PHE A 17 -0.75 11.09 -10.60
C PHE A 17 -1.25 10.80 -12.02
N THR A 18 -0.31 10.90 -12.96
CA THR A 18 -0.46 10.49 -14.35
C THR A 18 0.41 9.26 -14.64
N ILE A 19 0.15 8.57 -15.76
CA ILE A 19 1.01 7.46 -16.22
C ILE A 19 2.45 7.96 -16.44
N LYS A 20 2.62 9.21 -16.88
CA LYS A 20 3.94 9.83 -17.03
C LYS A 20 4.68 9.91 -15.69
N ASP A 21 4.00 10.26 -14.61
CA ASP A 21 4.62 10.30 -13.28
C ASP A 21 5.09 8.91 -12.82
N LEU A 22 4.32 7.86 -13.10
CA LEU A 22 4.73 6.47 -12.84
C LEU A 22 5.96 6.07 -13.68
N PHE A 23 5.98 6.49 -14.94
CA PHE A 23 7.09 6.23 -15.84
C PHE A 23 8.38 6.93 -15.37
N ASP A 24 8.29 8.23 -15.08
CA ASP A 24 9.41 9.06 -14.61
C ASP A 24 9.94 8.57 -13.25
N ALA A 25 9.05 8.05 -12.40
CA ALA A 25 9.41 7.43 -11.12
C ALA A 25 9.95 6.00 -11.23
N ARG A 26 10.13 5.46 -12.45
CA ARG A 26 10.72 4.13 -12.71
C ARG A 26 9.88 2.96 -12.18
N VAL A 27 8.56 3.16 -12.04
CA VAL A 27 7.61 2.14 -11.55
C VAL A 27 7.53 0.94 -12.50
N HIS A 28 7.75 1.16 -13.79
CA HIS A 28 7.64 0.13 -14.83
C HIS A 28 8.76 -0.91 -14.81
N PHE A 29 9.86 -0.69 -14.10
CA PHE A 29 10.96 -1.65 -14.06
C PHE A 29 10.65 -2.80 -13.10
N GLY A 30 10.73 -4.03 -13.61
CA GLY A 30 10.72 -5.24 -12.81
C GLY A 30 12.10 -5.91 -12.72
N HIS A 31 12.14 -7.06 -12.04
CA HIS A 31 13.33 -7.89 -11.94
C HIS A 31 13.66 -8.63 -13.25
N LYS A 32 14.63 -9.52 -13.22
CA LYS A 32 14.99 -10.36 -14.37
C LYS A 32 13.93 -11.43 -14.63
N ILE A 33 13.81 -11.86 -15.88
CA ILE A 33 12.84 -12.89 -16.29
C ILE A 33 12.95 -14.20 -15.49
N GLY A 34 14.15 -14.55 -14.99
CA GLY A 34 14.38 -15.75 -14.21
C GLY A 34 13.84 -15.71 -12.76
N SER A 35 13.49 -14.53 -12.25
CA SER A 35 12.90 -14.37 -10.92
C SER A 35 11.39 -14.08 -10.97
N LEU A 36 10.76 -14.19 -12.14
CA LEU A 36 9.33 -13.95 -12.32
C LEU A 36 8.51 -14.99 -11.55
N ASP A 37 7.57 -14.54 -10.73
CA ASP A 37 6.49 -15.38 -10.24
C ASP A 37 5.40 -15.53 -11.31
N ASP A 38 4.92 -16.75 -11.52
CA ASP A 38 3.90 -17.05 -12.54
C ASP A 38 2.61 -16.25 -12.36
N ARG A 39 2.26 -15.89 -11.13
CA ARG A 39 1.06 -15.11 -10.79
C ARG A 39 1.19 -13.65 -11.18
N MET A 40 2.41 -13.17 -11.38
CA MET A 40 2.67 -11.80 -11.80
C MET A 40 2.57 -11.62 -13.32
N LYS A 41 2.58 -12.71 -14.11
CA LYS A 41 2.49 -12.66 -15.59
C LYS A 41 1.41 -11.73 -16.15
N PRO A 42 0.17 -11.67 -15.62
CA PRO A 42 -0.87 -10.79 -16.16
C PRO A 42 -0.55 -9.29 -16.07
N TYR A 43 0.31 -8.89 -15.12
CA TYR A 43 0.71 -7.50 -14.90
C TYR A 43 1.96 -7.10 -15.68
N ILE A 44 2.61 -8.05 -16.36
CA ILE A 44 3.82 -7.80 -17.15
C ILE A 44 3.42 -7.42 -18.57
N TYR A 45 3.91 -6.26 -19.03
CA TYR A 45 3.77 -5.82 -20.41
C TYR A 45 4.69 -6.60 -21.35
N GLY A 46 5.92 -6.83 -20.93
CA GLY A 46 6.90 -7.59 -21.70
C GLY A 46 8.27 -7.67 -21.04
N SER A 47 9.28 -8.00 -21.82
CA SER A 47 10.67 -8.01 -21.37
C SER A 47 11.59 -7.30 -22.36
N ARG A 48 12.62 -6.62 -21.84
CA ARG A 48 13.64 -5.93 -22.62
C ARG A 48 15.02 -6.28 -22.07
N LEU A 49 15.88 -6.86 -22.90
CA LEU A 49 17.23 -7.30 -22.49
C LEU A 49 17.21 -8.19 -21.23
N GLY A 50 16.17 -9.03 -21.08
CA GLY A 50 15.98 -9.92 -19.93
C GLY A 50 15.41 -9.27 -18.67
N HIS A 51 15.17 -7.95 -18.66
CA HIS A 51 14.44 -7.24 -17.61
C HIS A 51 12.95 -7.21 -17.91
N LEU A 52 12.12 -7.48 -16.91
CA LEU A 52 10.67 -7.42 -17.02
C LEU A 52 10.20 -5.97 -16.95
N ILE A 53 9.09 -5.69 -17.65
CA ILE A 53 8.46 -4.38 -17.70
C ILE A 53 7.01 -4.53 -17.27
N PHE A 54 6.59 -3.76 -16.27
CA PHE A 54 5.19 -3.69 -15.84
C PHE A 54 4.33 -2.93 -16.84
N ASP A 55 3.09 -3.37 -16.95
CA ASP A 55 2.03 -2.67 -17.66
C ASP A 55 1.49 -1.53 -16.80
N LEU A 56 1.93 -0.30 -17.10
CA LEU A 56 1.60 0.88 -16.31
C LEU A 56 0.10 1.25 -16.36
N ASP A 57 -0.63 0.83 -17.39
CA ASP A 57 -2.08 1.07 -17.45
C ASP A 57 -2.78 0.26 -16.36
N LYS A 58 -2.39 -1.02 -16.21
CA LYS A 58 -2.86 -1.88 -15.11
C LYS A 58 -2.39 -1.36 -13.76
N THR A 59 -1.13 -0.96 -13.63
CA THR A 59 -0.62 -0.35 -12.40
C THR A 59 -1.44 0.88 -12.00
N ALA A 60 -1.76 1.76 -12.95
CA ALA A 60 -2.51 2.97 -12.68
C ALA A 60 -3.95 2.68 -12.20
N GLU A 61 -4.61 1.69 -12.80
CA GLU A 61 -5.94 1.22 -12.36
C GLU A 61 -5.90 0.71 -10.91
N HIS A 62 -5.01 -0.25 -10.62
CA HIS A 62 -4.91 -0.85 -9.29
C HIS A 62 -4.49 0.17 -8.23
N LEU A 63 -3.60 1.11 -8.58
CA LEU A 63 -3.16 2.16 -7.67
C LEU A 63 -4.30 3.15 -7.38
N ARG A 64 -5.15 3.49 -8.35
CA ARG A 64 -6.32 4.34 -8.11
C ARG A 64 -7.32 3.68 -7.17
N ASP A 65 -7.60 2.40 -7.37
CA ASP A 65 -8.48 1.63 -6.48
C ASP A 65 -7.93 1.57 -5.05
N ALA A 66 -6.63 1.30 -4.92
CA ALA A 66 -5.93 1.28 -3.65
C ALA A 66 -5.96 2.66 -2.93
N LEU A 67 -5.73 3.75 -3.65
CA LEU A 67 -5.77 5.11 -3.10
C LEU A 67 -7.19 5.50 -2.69
N ASN A 68 -8.19 5.18 -3.52
CA ASN A 68 -9.60 5.44 -3.22
C ASN A 68 -10.04 4.69 -1.97
N PHE A 69 -9.74 3.40 -1.88
CA PHE A 69 -10.03 2.59 -0.71
C PHE A 69 -9.35 3.14 0.54
N THR A 70 -8.07 3.52 0.44
CA THR A 70 -7.32 4.13 1.54
C THR A 70 -7.96 5.44 2.02
N ALA A 71 -8.38 6.30 1.10
CA ALA A 71 -9.06 7.55 1.42
C ALA A 71 -10.42 7.32 2.10
N HIS A 72 -11.18 6.31 1.67
CA HIS A 72 -12.42 5.91 2.34
C HIS A 72 -12.20 5.42 3.77
N ILE A 73 -11.17 4.58 4.02
CA ILE A 73 -10.82 4.13 5.39
C ILE A 73 -10.43 5.33 6.27
N ALA A 74 -9.60 6.23 5.74
CA ALA A 74 -9.21 7.45 6.45
C ALA A 74 -10.41 8.36 6.76
N PHE A 75 -11.35 8.50 5.81
CA PHE A 75 -12.59 9.26 6.00
C PHE A 75 -13.47 8.67 7.11
N GLN A 76 -13.49 7.35 7.30
CA GLN A 76 -14.21 6.69 8.40
C GLN A 76 -13.46 6.74 9.74
N GLY A 77 -12.21 7.23 9.78
CA GLY A 77 -11.34 7.17 10.96
C GLY A 77 -10.86 5.76 11.31
N GLY A 78 -10.69 4.93 10.30
CA GLY A 78 -10.00 3.65 10.45
C GLY A 78 -8.52 3.86 10.76
N LEU A 79 -7.93 2.92 11.50
CA LEU A 79 -6.49 2.92 11.78
C LEU A 79 -5.72 2.36 10.59
N ILE A 80 -4.78 3.13 10.05
CA ILE A 80 -3.96 2.70 8.92
C ILE A 80 -2.54 2.41 9.42
N MET A 81 -2.00 1.25 9.02
CA MET A 81 -0.64 0.84 9.36
C MET A 81 0.19 0.60 8.10
N PHE A 82 1.24 1.40 7.93
CA PHE A 82 2.27 1.17 6.92
C PHE A 82 3.21 0.06 7.37
N ILE A 83 3.51 -0.90 6.49
CA ILE A 83 4.42 -2.01 6.77
C ILE A 83 5.49 -2.04 5.68
N CYS A 84 6.76 -2.08 6.10
CA CYS A 84 7.90 -2.15 5.19
C CYS A 84 9.06 -2.89 5.88
N ARG A 85 9.73 -3.83 5.22
CA ARG A 85 10.92 -4.50 5.78
C ARG A 85 12.22 -3.97 5.20
N LYS A 86 12.19 -3.21 4.11
CA LYS A 86 13.39 -2.68 3.45
C LYS A 86 14.09 -1.62 4.32
N PRO A 87 15.32 -1.88 4.82
CA PRO A 87 16.02 -0.95 5.71
C PRO A 87 16.25 0.43 5.07
N GLN A 88 16.49 0.48 3.76
CA GLN A 88 16.77 1.68 2.97
C GLN A 88 15.64 2.73 3.02
N VAL A 89 14.40 2.29 3.27
CA VAL A 89 13.18 3.10 3.10
C VAL A 89 12.49 3.34 4.44
N THR A 90 12.97 2.68 5.49
CA THR A 90 12.47 2.75 6.86
C THR A 90 12.15 4.18 7.31
N HIS A 91 13.13 5.08 7.19
CA HIS A 91 12.97 6.46 7.63
C HIS A 91 11.88 7.20 6.86
N LEU A 92 11.80 6.96 5.54
CA LEU A 92 10.80 7.56 4.67
C LEU A 92 9.38 7.12 5.05
N VAL A 93 9.18 5.81 5.28
CA VAL A 93 7.87 5.26 5.67
C VAL A 93 7.45 5.76 7.05
N GLU A 94 8.35 5.74 8.03
CA GLU A 94 8.08 6.24 9.39
C GLU A 94 7.73 7.73 9.39
N LYS A 95 8.48 8.52 8.62
CA LYS A 95 8.21 9.95 8.45
C LYS A 95 6.84 10.18 7.81
N THR A 96 6.54 9.43 6.75
CA THR A 96 5.25 9.52 6.04
C THR A 96 4.08 9.21 6.96
N ALA A 97 4.15 8.11 7.71
CA ALA A 97 3.12 7.73 8.67
C ALA A 97 2.92 8.81 9.75
N LYS A 98 4.02 9.35 10.29
CA LYS A 98 3.97 10.45 11.27
C LYS A 98 3.33 11.71 10.70
N GLU A 99 3.65 12.09 9.46
CA GLU A 99 3.04 13.24 8.77
C GLU A 99 1.54 13.07 8.53
N CYS A 100 1.06 11.83 8.39
CA CYS A 100 -0.36 11.52 8.20
C CYS A 100 -1.12 11.32 9.51
N ASN A 101 -0.45 11.35 10.67
CA ASN A 101 -0.99 10.85 11.94
C ASN A 101 -1.51 9.41 11.83
N GLU A 102 -0.71 8.53 11.23
CA GLU A 102 -0.96 7.09 11.10
C GLU A 102 0.24 6.29 11.64
N PHE A 103 0.12 4.96 11.64
CA PHE A 103 1.12 4.08 12.24
C PHE A 103 2.05 3.48 11.18
N ALA A 104 3.29 3.16 11.57
CA ALA A 104 4.22 2.41 10.74
C ALA A 104 4.88 1.29 11.54
N PHE A 105 5.04 0.13 10.91
CA PHE A 105 5.82 -0.99 11.40
C PHE A 105 6.89 -1.36 10.37
N THR A 106 8.11 -0.91 10.63
CA THR A 106 9.26 -1.05 9.71
C THR A 106 10.38 -1.95 10.26
N ARG A 107 10.26 -2.35 11.53
CA ARG A 107 11.22 -3.22 12.23
C ARG A 107 10.87 -4.69 12.04
N TYR A 108 11.59 -5.56 12.72
CA TYR A 108 11.40 -7.01 12.62
C TYR A 108 9.98 -7.41 13.01
N TRP A 109 9.27 -8.08 12.10
CA TRP A 109 7.91 -8.56 12.36
C TRP A 109 7.94 -9.76 13.29
N LYS A 110 7.56 -9.54 14.54
CA LYS A 110 7.44 -10.63 15.51
C LYS A 110 6.21 -11.47 15.17
N ASN A 111 6.40 -12.79 15.07
CA ASN A 111 5.27 -13.70 14.88
C ASN A 111 4.25 -13.54 16.02
N GLY A 112 2.96 -13.47 15.67
CA GLY A 112 1.89 -13.25 16.64
C GLY A 112 1.57 -11.78 16.90
N THR A 113 2.12 -10.82 16.13
CA THR A 113 1.84 -9.39 16.33
C THR A 113 0.35 -9.07 16.21
N PHE A 114 -0.34 -9.62 15.21
CA PHE A 114 -1.79 -9.49 15.10
C PHE A 114 -2.56 -10.64 15.75
N THR A 115 -2.13 -11.88 15.50
CA THR A 115 -2.86 -13.09 15.93
C THR A 115 -2.80 -13.37 17.44
N ASN A 116 -1.82 -12.80 18.14
CA ASN A 116 -1.65 -12.93 19.60
C ASN A 116 -1.40 -11.56 20.26
N SER A 117 -2.06 -10.52 19.73
CA SER A 117 -1.89 -9.13 20.14
C SER A 117 -2.15 -8.91 21.62
N THR A 118 -3.24 -9.48 22.17
CA THR A 118 -3.62 -9.33 23.58
C THR A 118 -2.51 -9.79 24.54
N ARG A 119 -1.83 -10.90 24.24
CA ARG A 119 -0.72 -11.40 25.07
C ARG A 119 0.55 -10.60 24.83
N LEU A 120 0.81 -10.20 23.58
CA LEU A 120 2.02 -9.46 23.22
C LEU A 120 2.03 -8.04 23.83
N PHE A 121 0.91 -7.33 23.74
CA PHE A 121 0.75 -5.97 24.23
C PHE A 121 0.24 -5.88 25.66
N GLN A 122 -0.16 -7.03 26.26
CA GLN A 122 -0.70 -7.12 27.63
C GLN A 122 -1.95 -6.24 27.85
N ALA A 123 -2.68 -5.90 26.79
CA ALA A 123 -3.85 -5.04 26.82
C ALA A 123 -4.82 -5.38 25.68
N VAL A 124 -6.09 -5.02 25.86
CA VAL A 124 -7.09 -5.08 24.78
C VAL A 124 -6.68 -4.04 23.73
N THR A 125 -6.22 -4.52 22.57
CA THR A 125 -5.61 -3.68 21.53
C THR A 125 -6.54 -3.59 20.33
N ARG A 126 -6.84 -2.37 19.87
CA ARG A 126 -7.49 -2.16 18.58
C ARG A 126 -6.46 -2.40 17.47
N LEU A 127 -6.71 -3.40 16.64
CA LEU A 127 -5.88 -3.71 15.47
C LEU A 127 -6.11 -2.69 14.35
N PRO A 128 -5.18 -2.58 13.39
CA PRO A 128 -5.37 -1.71 12.24
C PRO A 128 -6.56 -2.17 11.38
N ASP A 129 -7.29 -1.20 10.84
CA ASP A 129 -8.41 -1.42 9.92
C ASP A 129 -7.92 -1.55 8.46
N LEU A 130 -6.70 -1.08 8.18
CA LEU A 130 -6.02 -1.23 6.88
C LEU A 130 -4.51 -1.38 7.06
N CYS A 131 -3.92 -2.33 6.35
CA CYS A 131 -2.47 -2.47 6.22
C CYS A 131 -2.00 -2.04 4.82
N ILE A 132 -1.00 -1.16 4.76
CA ILE A 132 -0.37 -0.72 3.51
C ILE A 132 1.06 -1.27 3.47
N PHE A 133 1.31 -2.23 2.59
CA PHE A 133 2.62 -2.82 2.35
C PHE A 133 3.35 -2.02 1.27
N ILE A 134 4.36 -1.25 1.68
CA ILE A 134 5.26 -0.58 0.72
C ILE A 134 6.13 -1.61 -0.02
N ASN A 135 6.38 -2.75 0.63
CA ASN A 135 6.98 -3.92 0.03
C ASN A 135 6.39 -5.18 0.70
N THR A 136 6.18 -6.25 -0.07
CA THR A 136 5.47 -7.45 0.42
C THR A 136 6.40 -8.58 0.85
N GLN A 137 7.67 -8.50 0.48
CA GLN A 137 8.71 -9.46 0.87
C GLN A 137 9.43 -9.05 2.18
N ASN A 138 10.14 -10.00 2.77
CA ASN A 138 11.07 -9.75 3.87
C ASN A 138 12.52 -9.70 3.36
N ASP A 139 13.48 -9.55 4.27
CA ASP A 139 14.91 -9.41 3.95
C ASP A 139 15.52 -10.65 3.29
N VAL A 140 14.82 -11.78 3.28
CA VAL A 140 15.24 -13.06 2.69
C VAL A 140 14.40 -13.39 1.44
N LEU A 141 13.74 -12.38 0.84
CA LEU A 141 12.91 -12.50 -0.37
C LEU A 141 11.72 -13.47 -0.25
N PHE A 142 11.30 -13.78 0.98
CA PHE A 142 10.06 -14.52 1.23
C PHE A 142 8.90 -13.57 1.52
N GLU A 143 7.68 -14.01 1.27
CA GLU A 143 6.47 -13.28 1.64
C GLU A 143 6.47 -12.90 3.13
N SER A 144 6.15 -11.64 3.43
CA SER A 144 6.11 -11.13 4.80
C SER A 144 5.02 -11.85 5.60
N LEU A 145 5.36 -12.30 6.82
CA LEU A 145 4.40 -12.91 7.74
C LEU A 145 3.22 -11.97 8.05
N ALA A 146 3.44 -10.66 7.99
CA ALA A 146 2.41 -9.66 8.18
C ALA A 146 1.28 -9.75 7.15
N VAL A 147 1.56 -10.15 5.91
CA VAL A 147 0.53 -10.37 4.86
C VAL A 147 -0.40 -11.51 5.29
N ARG A 148 0.19 -12.63 5.72
CA ARG A 148 -0.55 -13.80 6.20
C ARG A 148 -1.33 -13.52 7.48
N ASP A 149 -0.74 -12.77 8.41
CA ASP A 149 -1.38 -12.39 9.66
C ASP A 149 -2.56 -11.43 9.41
N ALA A 150 -2.40 -10.45 8.51
CA ALA A 150 -3.50 -9.55 8.11
C ALA A 150 -4.67 -10.33 7.50
N ALA A 151 -4.39 -11.24 6.57
CA ALA A 151 -5.40 -12.09 5.94
C ALA A 151 -6.14 -12.97 6.97
N LYS A 152 -5.43 -13.57 7.93
CA LYS A 152 -6.04 -14.37 9.01
C LYS A 152 -6.95 -13.55 9.93
N MET A 153 -6.62 -12.28 10.14
CA MET A 153 -7.38 -11.37 10.99
C MET A 153 -8.45 -10.58 10.22
N CYS A 154 -8.69 -10.93 8.94
CA CYS A 154 -9.63 -10.23 8.06
C CYS A 154 -9.35 -8.72 7.93
N ILE A 155 -8.07 -8.32 8.04
CA ILE A 155 -7.65 -6.93 7.84
C ILE A 155 -7.35 -6.74 6.35
N PRO A 156 -8.03 -5.82 5.65
CA PRO A 156 -7.76 -5.56 4.24
C PRO A 156 -6.34 -5.02 4.06
N SER A 157 -5.72 -5.42 2.96
CA SER A 157 -4.34 -5.05 2.66
C SER A 157 -4.21 -4.43 1.27
N VAL A 158 -3.49 -3.31 1.22
CA VAL A 158 -2.96 -2.73 -0.01
C VAL A 158 -1.49 -3.08 -0.05
N GLY A 159 -0.94 -3.51 -1.19
CA GLY A 159 0.47 -3.85 -1.26
C GLY A 159 1.09 -3.60 -2.63
N ILE A 160 2.26 -2.96 -2.64
CA ILE A 160 3.09 -2.87 -3.85
C ILE A 160 3.72 -4.24 -4.08
N VAL A 161 3.42 -4.85 -5.21
CA VAL A 161 3.89 -6.20 -5.59
C VAL A 161 4.87 -6.11 -6.75
N ASP A 162 6.11 -6.54 -6.51
CA ASP A 162 7.09 -6.69 -7.58
C ASP A 162 6.87 -8.03 -8.33
N THR A 163 7.56 -8.19 -9.44
CA THR A 163 7.57 -9.33 -10.36
C THR A 163 7.86 -10.68 -9.72
N ASN A 164 8.56 -10.71 -8.59
CA ASN A 164 8.91 -11.90 -7.82
C ASN A 164 7.99 -12.10 -6.58
N CYS A 165 6.91 -11.32 -6.46
CA CYS A 165 6.00 -11.36 -5.33
C CYS A 165 4.73 -12.19 -5.65
N ASN A 166 4.03 -12.61 -4.60
CA ASN A 166 2.74 -13.28 -4.70
C ASN A 166 1.60 -12.27 -4.42
N PRO A 167 0.73 -11.94 -5.39
CA PRO A 167 -0.33 -10.96 -5.19
C PRO A 167 -1.59 -11.54 -4.51
N ASN A 168 -1.74 -12.88 -4.44
CA ASN A 168 -3.04 -13.51 -4.15
C ASN A 168 -3.61 -13.25 -2.75
N LEU A 169 -2.76 -12.98 -1.75
CA LEU A 169 -3.21 -12.72 -0.37
C LEU A 169 -3.45 -11.23 -0.09
N ILE A 170 -3.16 -10.36 -1.05
CA ILE A 170 -3.29 -8.92 -0.92
C ILE A 170 -4.64 -8.50 -1.50
N THR A 171 -5.39 -7.69 -0.76
CA THR A 171 -6.74 -7.28 -1.17
C THR A 171 -6.70 -6.35 -2.38
N TYR A 172 -5.79 -5.36 -2.36
CA TYR A 172 -5.55 -4.43 -3.46
C TYR A 172 -4.05 -4.49 -3.84
N PRO A 173 -3.64 -5.45 -4.68
CA PRO A 173 -2.26 -5.54 -5.15
C PRO A 173 -1.99 -4.45 -6.18
N VAL A 174 -0.92 -3.68 -5.99
CA VAL A 174 -0.47 -2.65 -6.94
C VAL A 174 0.82 -3.15 -7.61
N PRO A 175 0.77 -3.59 -8.88
CA PRO A 175 1.95 -4.07 -9.58
C PRO A 175 2.92 -2.92 -9.88
N GLY A 176 4.15 -3.02 -9.42
CA GLY A 176 5.14 -1.99 -9.67
C GLY A 176 6.48 -2.23 -8.98
N ASN A 177 7.47 -1.44 -9.36
CA ASN A 177 8.81 -1.47 -8.78
C ASN A 177 8.79 -1.11 -7.29
N ASP A 178 9.29 -2.00 -6.43
CA ASP A 178 9.40 -1.77 -4.99
C ASP A 178 10.86 -1.52 -4.53
N ASP A 179 11.83 -1.43 -5.44
CA ASP A 179 13.26 -1.21 -5.17
C ASP A 179 13.71 0.24 -5.38
N SER A 180 13.17 0.92 -6.39
CA SER A 180 13.64 2.26 -6.73
C SER A 180 13.27 3.27 -5.64
N PRO A 181 14.22 4.04 -5.07
CA PRO A 181 13.90 5.07 -4.09
C PRO A 181 12.91 6.12 -4.61
N VAL A 182 12.93 6.39 -5.92
CA VAL A 182 12.01 7.36 -6.55
C VAL A 182 10.59 6.81 -6.60
N ALA A 183 10.41 5.53 -6.96
CA ALA A 183 9.11 4.86 -6.93
C ALA A 183 8.54 4.80 -5.50
N LEU A 184 9.39 4.43 -4.53
CA LEU A 184 8.99 4.32 -3.13
C LEU A 184 8.60 5.67 -2.52
N ALA A 185 9.33 6.73 -2.85
CA ALA A 185 8.96 8.09 -2.48
C ALA A 185 7.65 8.54 -3.13
N LEU A 186 7.41 8.16 -4.40
CA LEU A 186 6.14 8.40 -5.07
C LEU A 186 4.99 7.71 -4.33
N TYR A 187 5.08 6.42 -4.03
CA TYR A 187 4.01 5.72 -3.30
C TYR A 187 3.74 6.34 -1.93
N CYS A 188 4.78 6.63 -1.16
CA CYS A 188 4.63 7.27 0.15
C CYS A 188 3.91 8.62 0.04
N ARG A 189 4.26 9.44 -0.96
CA ARG A 189 3.58 10.71 -1.23
C ARG A 189 2.11 10.52 -1.58
N LEU A 190 1.80 9.59 -2.49
CA LEU A 190 0.42 9.36 -2.96
C LEU A 190 -0.48 8.82 -1.84
N PHE A 191 -0.01 7.83 -1.06
CA PHE A 191 -0.77 7.33 0.09
C PHE A 191 -0.97 8.40 1.16
N LYS A 192 0.05 9.22 1.44
CA LYS A 192 -0.10 10.37 2.34
C LYS A 192 -1.20 11.32 1.85
N GLU A 193 -1.17 11.68 0.58
CA GLU A 193 -2.15 12.58 -0.02
C GLU A 193 -3.58 12.01 0.07
N ALA A 194 -3.75 10.71 -0.20
CA ALA A 194 -5.04 10.02 -0.04
C ALA A 194 -5.57 10.07 1.38
N ILE A 195 -4.71 9.78 2.37
CA ILE A 195 -5.08 9.77 3.79
C ILE A 195 -5.46 11.18 4.25
N LEU A 196 -4.65 12.19 3.91
CA LEU A 196 -4.93 13.58 4.28
C LEU A 196 -6.21 14.10 3.61
N ARG A 197 -6.48 13.74 2.35
CA ARG A 197 -7.71 14.14 1.64
C ARG A 197 -8.94 13.46 2.26
N GLY A 198 -8.84 12.18 2.63
CA GLY A 198 -9.88 11.46 3.36
C GLY A 198 -10.18 12.09 4.74
N LYS A 199 -9.14 12.38 5.54
CA LYS A 199 -9.29 13.04 6.84
C LYS A 199 -9.87 14.46 6.72
N GLY A 200 -9.38 15.25 5.77
CA GLY A 200 -9.88 16.61 5.55
C GLY A 200 -11.34 16.65 5.06
N ALA A 201 -11.76 15.66 4.26
CA ALA A 201 -13.18 15.53 3.87
C ALA A 201 -14.07 15.17 5.07
N ARG A 202 -13.58 14.35 5.99
CA ARG A 202 -14.28 14.01 7.23
C ARG A 202 -14.44 15.23 8.14
N GLU A 203 -13.36 15.96 8.38
CA GLU A 203 -13.37 17.16 9.23
C GLU A 203 -14.36 18.21 8.72
N LYS A 204 -14.38 18.45 7.40
CA LYS A 204 -15.39 19.32 6.76
C LYS A 204 -16.81 18.84 7.07
N LEU A 205 -17.07 17.54 6.92
CA LEU A 205 -18.39 16.96 7.17
C LEU A 205 -18.80 17.03 8.65
N GLU A 206 -17.85 16.90 9.58
CA GLU A 206 -18.10 17.10 11.03
C GLU A 206 -18.42 18.56 11.33
N ASN A 207 -17.65 19.51 10.79
CA ASN A 207 -17.88 20.95 10.96
C ASN A 207 -19.22 21.44 10.37
N PHE A 208 -19.76 20.77 9.34
CA PHE A 208 -21.10 21.08 8.79
C PHE A 208 -22.25 20.51 9.62
N ARG A 209 -21.97 19.59 10.54
CA ARG A 209 -22.98 18.95 11.42
C ARG A 209 -23.11 19.64 12.77
N GLU A 210 -22.07 20.36 13.19
CA GLU A 210 -22.09 21.30 14.32
C GLU A 210 -22.79 22.61 13.94
#